data_AF-A0A7V3FZV0-F1
#
_entry.id   AF-A0A7V3FZV0-F1
#
_cell.length_a   1.000
_cell.length_b   1.000
_cell.length_c   1.000
_cell.angle_alpha   90.00
_cell.angle_beta   90.00
_cell.angle_gamma   90.00
#
_symmetry.space_group_name_H-M   'P 1'
#
loop_
_entity.id
_entity.type
_entity.pdbx_description
1 polymer ?
#
loop_
_entity_poly.entity_id
_entity_poly.type
_entity_poly.pdbx_seq_one_letter_code
_entity_poly.pdbx_strand_id
1 'polypeptide(L)'
;VPLRHTYAVVNRGPETITILDVRSSCGCLRPRLAKRTLAPGETAELPLEVLTLSQPAGPNRWRLLVRYSEAGQIRELPLSLRASLRVQVRVEPAQLALSITGPLSHTFTLTDSRPRPLKITHAQTGHPHLLASFEPTVNPGTWKIRLAVSPELPEGRYEESLRIITDDPDYQVIAFPLTVTRRSPRKVSASPAALNLSVASGQGVVRRTILLRSGDDRPVEVEKIDCDHPALRASWEKGPGNLVRLTVLIDPSQGQPIQGTIQVQIAAPGRCRVTIPVDVALR
;
A
#
# COMPACT_ATOMS: atom_id res chain seq x y z
N VAL A 1 7.58 20.58 2.12
CA VAL A 1 7.59 22.07 2.01
C VAL A 1 6.45 22.56 1.12
N PRO A 2 5.50 23.37 1.62
CA PRO A 2 4.52 24.02 0.75
C PRO A 2 5.22 25.02 -0.18
N LEU A 3 4.79 25.09 -1.45
CA LEU A 3 5.23 26.15 -2.37
C LEU A 3 4.51 27.43 -1.97
N ARG A 4 5.24 28.54 -1.81
CA ARG A 4 4.69 29.85 -1.44
C ARG A 4 4.83 30.83 -2.59
N HIS A 5 3.80 31.63 -2.82
CA HIS A 5 3.80 32.72 -3.77
C HIS A 5 2.85 33.82 -3.28
N THR A 6 3.16 35.09 -3.54
CA THR A 6 2.28 36.21 -3.17
C THR A 6 1.91 36.99 -4.42
N TYR A 7 0.62 37.12 -4.69
CA TYR A 7 0.13 38.03 -5.72
C TYR A 7 -0.09 39.42 -5.14
N ALA A 8 0.30 40.45 -5.90
CA ALA A 8 -0.12 41.83 -5.66
C ALA A 8 -1.41 42.10 -6.44
N VAL A 9 -2.51 42.36 -5.74
CA VAL A 9 -3.81 42.69 -6.32
C VAL A 9 -3.98 44.20 -6.25
N VAL A 10 -4.03 44.86 -7.41
CA VAL A 10 -4.08 46.33 -7.50
C VAL A 10 -5.44 46.76 -8.02
N ASN A 11 -6.10 47.68 -7.33
CA ASN A 11 -7.26 48.37 -7.87
C ASN A 11 -6.80 49.45 -8.85
N ARG A 12 -6.94 49.18 -10.16
CA ARG A 12 -6.63 50.14 -11.22
C ARG A 12 -7.86 50.94 -11.70
N GLY A 13 -9.02 50.66 -11.12
CA GLY A 13 -10.26 51.34 -11.45
C GLY A 13 -10.45 52.64 -10.66
N PRO A 14 -11.41 53.46 -11.06
CA PRO A 14 -11.78 54.69 -10.36
C PRO A 14 -12.68 54.44 -9.14
N GLU A 15 -13.28 53.25 -9.03
CA GLU A 15 -14.20 52.88 -7.96
C GLU A 15 -13.51 52.06 -6.87
N THR A 16 -14.01 52.13 -5.64
CA THR A 16 -13.57 51.21 -4.58
C THR A 16 -14.06 49.79 -4.88
N ILE A 17 -13.18 48.81 -4.79
CA ILE A 17 -13.52 47.40 -4.99
C ILE A 17 -13.54 46.64 -3.66
N THR A 18 -14.40 45.62 -3.56
CA THR A 18 -14.44 44.71 -2.41
C THR A 18 -14.31 43.26 -2.85
N ILE A 19 -13.24 42.59 -2.43
CA ILE A 19 -12.98 41.17 -2.65
C ILE A 19 -13.94 40.34 -1.78
N LEU A 20 -14.80 39.58 -2.45
CA LEU A 20 -15.84 38.76 -1.85
C LEU A 20 -15.26 37.41 -1.40
N ASP A 21 -14.63 36.71 -2.33
CA ASP A 21 -14.02 35.39 -2.10
C ASP A 21 -12.82 35.13 -3.03
N VAL A 22 -12.04 34.09 -2.70
CA VAL A 22 -11.01 33.53 -3.58
C VAL A 22 -11.28 32.03 -3.69
N ARG A 23 -11.77 31.60 -4.84
CA ARG A 23 -12.09 30.19 -5.11
C ARG A 23 -10.87 29.48 -5.66
N SER A 24 -10.55 28.33 -5.07
CA SER A 24 -9.42 27.50 -5.47
C SER A 24 -9.87 26.35 -6.37
N SER A 25 -9.07 25.99 -7.37
CA SER A 25 -9.38 24.84 -8.25
C SER A 25 -9.14 23.47 -7.62
N CYS A 26 -8.34 23.38 -6.54
CA CYS A 26 -8.07 22.16 -5.77
C CYS A 26 -8.04 22.47 -4.27
N GLY A 27 -8.25 21.44 -3.45
CA GLY A 27 -8.01 21.49 -2.01
C GLY A 27 -6.53 21.61 -1.61
N CYS A 28 -5.61 21.64 -2.57
CA CYS A 28 -4.17 21.80 -2.37
C CYS A 28 -3.73 23.27 -2.23
N LEU A 29 -4.58 24.23 -2.62
CA LEU A 29 -4.33 25.67 -2.49
C LEU A 29 -4.84 26.22 -1.16
N ARG A 30 -4.08 27.15 -0.58
CA ARG A 30 -4.40 27.87 0.66
C ARG A 30 -4.18 29.38 0.43
N PRO A 31 -5.09 30.07 -0.28
CA PRO A 31 -5.03 31.52 -0.39
C PRO A 31 -5.38 32.18 0.95
N ARG A 32 -4.70 33.28 1.28
CA ARG A 32 -5.02 34.14 2.43
C ARG A 32 -5.21 35.57 1.94
N LEU A 33 -6.34 36.17 2.26
CA LEU A 33 -6.62 37.58 1.94
C LEU A 33 -6.15 38.45 3.11
N ALA A 34 -5.15 39.30 2.87
CA ALA A 34 -4.69 40.26 3.87
C ALA A 34 -5.68 41.44 4.01
N LYS A 35 -6.29 41.86 2.90
CA LYS A 35 -7.21 43.00 2.83
C LYS A 35 -8.30 42.74 1.80
N ARG A 36 -9.54 43.11 2.12
CA ARG A 36 -10.73 42.85 1.27
C ARG A 36 -11.19 44.06 0.48
N THR A 37 -11.07 45.26 1.02
CA THR A 37 -11.52 46.48 0.34
C THR A 37 -10.31 47.27 -0.15
N LEU A 38 -10.34 47.71 -1.41
CA LEU A 38 -9.25 48.46 -2.02
C LEU A 38 -9.77 49.75 -2.63
N ALA A 39 -9.26 50.87 -2.14
CA ALA A 39 -9.49 52.18 -2.75
C ALA A 39 -8.82 52.26 -4.15
N PRO A 40 -9.21 53.23 -5.00
CA PRO A 40 -8.53 53.46 -6.27
C PRO A 40 -7.01 53.61 -6.10
N GLY A 41 -6.24 52.86 -6.88
CA GLY A 41 -4.77 52.83 -6.81
C GLY A 41 -4.19 51.95 -5.70
N GLU A 42 -5.02 51.42 -4.79
CA GLU A 42 -4.55 50.63 -3.66
C GLU A 42 -4.16 49.20 -4.05
N THR A 43 -3.17 48.64 -3.34
CA THR A 43 -2.69 47.27 -3.52
C THR A 43 -2.92 46.43 -2.28
N ALA A 44 -3.38 45.19 -2.46
CA ALA A 44 -3.41 44.16 -1.43
C ALA A 44 -2.51 42.99 -1.79
N GLU A 45 -1.94 42.37 -0.77
CA GLU A 45 -1.29 41.08 -0.92
C GLU A 45 -2.30 39.93 -0.83
N LEU A 46 -2.12 38.96 -1.72
CA LEU A 46 -2.78 37.66 -1.68
C LEU A 46 -1.71 36.56 -1.58
N PRO A 47 -1.22 36.27 -0.35
CA PRO A 47 -0.37 35.11 -0.12
C PRO A 47 -1.08 33.80 -0.48
N LEU A 48 -0.36 32.92 -1.16
CA LEU A 48 -0.81 31.62 -1.60
C LEU A 48 0.20 30.55 -1.19
N GLU A 49 -0.28 29.56 -0.44
CA GLU A 49 0.48 28.32 -0.19
C GLU A 49 -0.11 27.17 -1.00
N VAL A 50 0.75 26.31 -1.55
CA VAL A 50 0.38 25.08 -2.26
C VAL A 50 0.96 23.88 -1.53
N LEU A 51 0.12 22.94 -1.13
CA LEU A 51 0.52 21.68 -0.49
C LEU A 51 1.08 20.71 -1.54
N THR A 52 2.39 20.80 -1.79
CA THR A 52 3.11 20.06 -2.86
C THR A 52 3.22 18.55 -2.63
N LEU A 53 3.07 18.05 -1.41
CA LEU A 53 3.18 16.61 -1.10
C LEU A 53 2.14 15.75 -1.84
N SER A 54 0.98 16.33 -2.14
CA SER A 54 -0.10 15.67 -2.87
C SER A 54 0.00 15.84 -4.39
N GLN A 55 1.02 16.55 -4.88
CA GLN A 55 1.11 16.98 -6.26
C GLN A 55 2.12 16.11 -7.04
N PRO A 56 1.83 15.77 -8.30
CA PRO A 56 2.75 14.99 -9.12
C PRO A 56 4.03 15.78 -9.43
N ALA A 57 5.12 15.05 -9.62
CA ALA A 57 6.35 15.63 -10.17
C ALA A 57 6.13 16.18 -11.59
N GLY A 58 6.92 17.17 -11.99
CA GLY A 58 6.86 17.79 -13.30
C GLY A 58 5.98 19.06 -13.35
N PRO A 59 5.56 19.48 -14.55
CA PRO A 59 4.83 20.73 -14.75
C PRO A 59 3.44 20.66 -14.14
N ASN A 60 3.13 21.61 -13.26
CA ASN A 60 1.86 21.78 -12.60
C ASN A 60 1.30 23.18 -12.88
N ARG A 61 -0.04 23.26 -12.95
CA ARG A 61 -0.77 24.53 -13.09
C ARG A 61 -1.95 24.55 -12.12
N TRP A 62 -1.94 25.52 -11.23
CA TRP A 62 -3.04 25.78 -10.31
C TRP A 62 -3.80 27.03 -10.72
N ARG A 63 -5.12 27.05 -10.50
CA ARG A 63 -5.97 28.18 -10.85
C ARG A 63 -6.73 28.66 -9.62
N LEU A 64 -6.86 29.98 -9.51
CA LEU A 64 -7.71 30.63 -8.52
C LEU A 64 -8.63 31.61 -9.23
N LEU A 65 -9.78 31.88 -8.64
CA LEU A 65 -10.72 32.86 -9.13
C LEU A 65 -11.01 33.84 -8.00
N VAL A 66 -10.58 35.08 -8.16
CA VAL A 66 -10.88 36.16 -7.21
C VAL A 66 -12.20 36.77 -7.63
N ARG A 67 -13.23 36.69 -6.78
CA ARG A 67 -14.51 37.36 -7.03
C ARG A 67 -14.54 38.65 -6.24
N TYR A 68 -14.85 39.75 -6.92
CA TYR A 68 -14.91 41.07 -6.29
C TYR A 68 -16.13 41.85 -6.78
N SER A 69 -16.60 42.78 -5.96
CA SER A 69 -17.63 43.74 -6.35
C SER A 69 -17.00 45.08 -6.72
N GLU A 70 -17.46 45.65 -7.82
CA GLU A 70 -17.11 46.97 -8.33
C GLU A 70 -18.41 47.66 -8.78
N ALA A 71 -18.73 48.83 -8.22
CA ALA A 71 -19.96 49.56 -8.50
C ALA A 71 -21.25 48.69 -8.44
N GLY A 72 -21.31 47.77 -7.47
CA GLY A 72 -22.44 46.85 -7.29
C GLY A 72 -22.47 45.66 -8.25
N GLN A 73 -21.57 45.59 -9.24
CA GLN A 73 -21.43 44.44 -10.15
C GLN A 73 -20.41 43.45 -9.61
N ILE A 74 -20.70 42.15 -9.70
CA ILE A 74 -19.74 41.10 -9.36
C ILE A 74 -18.88 40.79 -10.58
N ARG A 75 -17.57 40.83 -10.40
CA ARG A 75 -16.56 40.52 -11.40
C ARG A 75 -15.65 39.40 -10.91
N GLU A 76 -15.04 38.71 -11.86
CA GLU A 76 -14.18 37.57 -11.59
C GLU A 76 -12.82 37.77 -12.26
N LEU A 77 -11.75 37.60 -11.48
CA LEU A 77 -10.37 37.71 -11.94
C LEU A 77 -9.70 36.33 -11.82
N PRO A 78 -9.49 35.61 -12.94
CA PRO A 78 -8.80 34.34 -12.92
C PRO A 78 -7.29 34.54 -12.74
N LEU A 79 -6.72 33.89 -11.73
CA LEU A 79 -5.29 33.81 -11.50
C LEU A 79 -4.79 32.40 -11.83
N SER A 80 -3.54 32.29 -12.25
CA SER A 80 -2.89 30.98 -12.39
C SER A 80 -1.45 31.00 -11.93
N LEU A 81 -1.08 29.96 -11.19
CA LEU A 81 0.30 29.68 -10.79
C LEU A 81 0.78 28.47 -11.59
N ARG A 82 1.96 28.60 -12.21
CA ARG A 82 2.63 27.49 -12.88
C ARG A 82 3.95 27.23 -12.19
N ALA A 83 4.24 25.97 -11.88
CA ALA A 83 5.55 25.56 -11.37
C ALA A 83 5.88 24.17 -11.88
N SER A 84 7.16 23.84 -11.99
CA SER A 84 7.60 22.46 -12.22
C SER A 84 8.11 21.90 -10.90
N LEU A 85 7.40 20.93 -10.34
CA LEU A 85 7.75 20.30 -9.08
C LEU A 85 8.82 19.23 -9.32
N ARG A 86 9.92 19.30 -8.56
CA ARG A 86 10.96 18.27 -8.57
C ARG A 86 10.91 17.53 -7.24
N VAL A 87 10.86 16.20 -7.31
CA VAL A 87 11.03 15.37 -6.12
C VAL A 87 12.50 15.40 -5.77
N GLN A 88 12.84 16.13 -4.71
CA GLN A 88 14.23 16.29 -4.31
C GLN A 88 14.66 15.26 -3.27
N VAL A 89 13.75 14.88 -2.37
CA VAL A 89 13.93 13.79 -1.40
C VAL A 89 13.09 12.61 -1.84
N ARG A 90 13.70 11.44 -1.97
CA ARG A 90 13.06 10.23 -2.50
C ARG A 90 13.52 9.00 -1.73
N VAL A 91 12.62 8.08 -1.45
CA VAL A 91 12.95 6.72 -1.02
C VAL A 91 12.58 5.74 -2.13
N GLU A 92 13.52 4.88 -2.54
CA GLU A 92 13.33 3.86 -3.59
C GLU A 92 13.63 2.46 -3.07
N PRO A 93 12.67 1.51 -3.15
CA PRO A 93 11.28 1.71 -3.59
C PRO A 93 10.49 2.64 -2.65
N ALA A 94 9.29 3.08 -3.05
CA ALA A 94 8.44 3.98 -2.24
C ALA A 94 7.71 3.28 -1.08
N GLN A 95 7.64 1.95 -1.14
CA GLN A 95 7.12 1.06 -0.09
C GLN A 95 7.79 -0.31 -0.24
N LEU A 96 7.75 -1.11 0.81
CA LEU A 96 8.35 -2.43 0.81
C LEU A 96 7.36 -3.51 1.22
N ALA A 97 7.17 -4.54 0.38
CA ALA A 97 6.39 -5.72 0.72
C ALA A 97 7.26 -6.97 0.60
N LEU A 98 7.41 -7.69 1.71
CA LEU A 98 8.27 -8.87 1.83
C LEU A 98 7.44 -10.09 2.24
N SER A 99 7.68 -11.23 1.60
CA SER A 99 7.23 -12.54 2.07
C SER A 99 8.45 -13.39 2.36
N ILE A 100 8.65 -13.77 3.62
CA ILE A 100 9.88 -14.42 4.10
C ILE A 100 9.54 -15.71 4.85
N THR A 101 10.47 -16.67 4.82
CA THR A 101 10.38 -17.93 5.58
C THR A 101 11.45 -18.04 6.67
N GLY A 102 12.46 -17.17 6.64
CA GLY A 102 13.56 -17.09 7.61
C GLY A 102 14.03 -15.65 7.77
N PRO A 103 15.19 -15.42 8.41
CA PRO A 103 15.77 -14.08 8.53
C PRO A 103 16.09 -13.51 7.15
N LEU A 104 15.92 -12.21 7.00
CA LEU A 104 16.19 -11.48 5.75
C LEU A 104 16.80 -10.12 6.07
N SER A 105 17.73 -9.68 5.23
CA SER A 105 18.20 -8.29 5.19
C SER A 105 17.86 -7.70 3.83
N HIS A 106 16.99 -6.70 3.79
CA HIS A 106 16.64 -5.96 2.58
C HIS A 106 17.19 -4.54 2.63
N THR A 107 17.60 -4.00 1.48
CA THR A 107 18.19 -2.66 1.41
C THR A 107 17.44 -1.82 0.39
N PHE A 108 17.22 -0.55 0.73
CA PHE A 108 16.64 0.47 -0.14
C PHE A 108 17.37 1.80 0.06
N THR A 109 17.09 2.76 -0.83
CA THR A 109 17.88 3.99 -0.93
C THR A 109 17.02 5.19 -0.61
N LEU A 110 17.53 6.10 0.20
CA LEU A 110 17.02 7.46 0.34
C LEU A 110 17.98 8.41 -0.37
N THR A 111 17.46 9.24 -1.26
CA THR A 111 18.24 10.23 -2.01
C THR A 111 17.67 11.62 -1.78
N ASP A 112 18.52 12.54 -1.33
CA ASP A 112 18.27 13.96 -1.24
C ASP A 112 19.17 14.72 -2.23
N SER A 113 18.56 15.29 -3.26
CA SER A 113 19.21 16.03 -4.35
C SER A 113 19.22 17.55 -4.13
N ARG A 114 18.90 18.02 -2.92
CA ARG A 114 18.99 19.44 -2.56
C ARG A 114 20.46 19.86 -2.36
N PRO A 115 20.78 21.16 -2.54
CA PRO A 115 22.14 21.67 -2.30
C PRO A 115 22.66 21.40 -0.88
N ARG A 116 21.75 21.42 0.10
CA ARG A 116 22.01 21.01 1.48
C ARG A 116 21.19 19.75 1.76
N PRO A 117 21.79 18.55 1.64
CA PRO A 117 21.08 17.32 1.90
C PRO A 117 20.81 17.13 3.40
N LEU A 118 19.70 16.46 3.70
CA LEU A 118 19.37 16.02 5.04
C LEU A 118 20.36 14.98 5.57
N LYS A 119 20.47 14.92 6.90
CA LYS A 119 21.16 13.85 7.61
C LYS A 119 20.15 13.00 8.34
N ILE A 120 20.25 11.68 8.16
CA ILE A 120 19.48 10.73 8.97
C ILE A 120 20.13 10.68 10.34
N THR A 121 19.35 10.98 11.37
CA THR A 121 19.78 10.94 12.78
C THR A 121 19.34 9.64 13.45
N HIS A 122 18.21 9.07 13.01
CA HIS A 122 17.70 7.83 13.56
C HIS A 122 16.78 7.12 12.56
N ALA A 123 16.67 5.79 12.65
CA ALA A 123 15.71 4.99 11.89
C ALA A 123 15.18 3.86 12.76
N GLN A 124 13.86 3.76 12.90
CA GLN A 124 13.22 2.78 13.78
C GLN A 124 11.88 2.28 13.23
N THR A 125 11.54 1.04 13.54
CA THR A 125 10.19 0.48 13.30
C THR A 125 9.41 0.43 14.61
N GLY A 126 8.10 0.13 14.53
CA GLY A 126 7.28 -0.11 15.72
C GLY A 126 7.44 -1.52 16.32
N HIS A 127 8.17 -2.42 15.65
CA HIS A 127 8.19 -3.84 15.98
C HIS A 127 9.58 -4.33 16.41
N PRO A 128 9.72 -5.02 17.57
CA PRO A 128 11.03 -5.38 18.13
C PRO A 128 11.87 -6.32 17.25
N HIS A 129 11.22 -7.08 16.37
CA HIS A 129 11.87 -8.01 15.46
C HIS A 129 12.18 -7.42 14.07
N LEU A 130 11.91 -6.13 13.85
CA LEU A 130 12.19 -5.43 12.59
C LEU A 130 13.19 -4.30 12.86
N LEU A 131 14.47 -4.57 12.59
CA LEU A 131 15.55 -3.65 12.92
C LEU A 131 15.93 -2.84 11.70
N ALA A 132 15.96 -1.51 11.83
CA ALA A 132 16.42 -0.62 10.79
C ALA A 132 17.81 -0.07 11.12
N SER A 133 18.68 -0.02 10.13
CA SER A 133 19.95 0.68 10.20
C SER A 133 20.20 1.45 8.91
N PHE A 134 21.12 2.40 8.94
CA PHE A 134 21.42 3.25 7.80
C PHE A 134 22.91 3.59 7.74
N GLU A 135 23.41 3.78 6.53
CA GLU A 135 24.77 4.21 6.27
C GLU A 135 24.77 5.26 5.14
N PRO A 136 25.57 6.33 5.24
CA PRO A 136 25.76 7.23 4.12
C PRO A 136 26.49 6.49 2.99
N THR A 137 26.19 6.85 1.75
CA THR A 137 26.91 6.31 0.58
C THR A 137 28.02 7.26 0.13
N VAL A 138 28.79 6.86 -0.88
CA VAL A 138 29.78 7.71 -1.55
C VAL A 138 29.16 8.96 -2.19
N ASN A 139 27.86 8.91 -2.54
CA ASN A 139 27.15 10.04 -3.13
C ASN A 139 26.55 10.91 -2.02
N PRO A 140 26.94 12.19 -1.91
CA PRO A 140 26.35 13.11 -0.95
C PRO A 140 24.83 13.14 -1.05
N GLY A 141 24.15 13.14 0.11
CA GLY A 141 22.69 13.12 0.20
C GLY A 141 22.04 11.78 -0.13
N THR A 142 22.82 10.75 -0.44
CA THR A 142 22.30 9.40 -0.67
C THR A 142 22.66 8.50 0.52
N TRP A 143 21.64 7.86 1.07
CA TRP A 143 21.70 6.97 2.22
C TRP A 143 21.22 5.59 1.82
N LYS A 144 21.94 4.58 2.28
CA LYS A 144 21.53 3.18 2.15
C LYS A 144 20.88 2.76 3.47
N ILE A 145 19.62 2.37 3.40
CA ILE A 145 18.84 1.96 4.56
C ILE A 145 18.63 0.46 4.49
N ARG A 146 18.98 -0.23 5.58
CA ARG A 146 18.86 -1.68 5.72
C ARG A 146 17.74 -2.00 6.71
N LEU A 147 16.82 -2.86 6.27
CA LEU A 147 15.83 -3.51 7.13
C LEU A 147 16.26 -4.96 7.36
N ALA A 148 16.54 -5.31 8.61
CA ALA A 148 16.82 -6.66 9.05
C ALA A 148 15.60 -7.24 9.78
N VAL A 149 15.16 -8.42 9.34
CA VAL A 149 14.09 -9.17 9.98
C VAL A 149 14.69 -10.29 10.83
N SER A 150 14.38 -10.27 12.13
CA SER A 150 14.88 -11.27 13.08
C SER A 150 14.36 -12.68 12.76
N PRO A 151 15.16 -13.73 12.98
CA PRO A 151 14.68 -15.11 12.91
C PRO A 151 13.55 -15.40 13.91
N GLU A 152 13.44 -14.64 15.00
CA GLU A 152 12.44 -14.81 16.06
C GLU A 152 11.08 -14.20 15.71
N LEU A 153 10.96 -13.46 14.59
CA LEU A 153 9.67 -12.93 14.14
C LEU A 153 8.65 -14.09 14.00
N PRO A 154 7.53 -14.08 14.74
CA PRO A 154 6.50 -15.12 14.64
C PRO A 154 5.85 -15.17 13.25
N GLU A 155 5.15 -16.26 12.95
CA GLU A 155 4.35 -16.35 11.72
C GLU A 155 3.21 -15.33 11.76
N GLY A 156 2.99 -14.63 10.64
CA GLY A 156 1.99 -13.59 10.57
C GLY A 156 2.24 -12.57 9.46
N ARG A 157 1.30 -11.63 9.33
CA ARG A 157 1.41 -10.46 8.47
C ARG A 157 1.51 -9.22 9.34
N TYR A 158 2.59 -8.47 9.15
CA TYR A 158 2.92 -7.26 9.90
C TYR A 158 2.87 -6.08 8.96
N GLU A 159 1.98 -5.14 9.24
CA GLU A 159 1.86 -3.86 8.53
C GLU A 159 2.43 -2.78 9.43
N GLU A 160 3.53 -2.18 9.00
CA GLU A 160 4.38 -1.35 9.84
C GLU A 160 4.80 -0.09 9.09
N SER A 161 5.29 0.89 9.85
CA SER A 161 5.87 2.12 9.29
C SER A 161 7.26 2.32 9.86
N LEU A 162 8.28 2.22 9.00
CA LEU A 162 9.63 2.63 9.35
C LEU A 162 9.69 4.16 9.40
N ARG A 163 10.04 4.70 10.56
CA ARG A 163 10.21 6.14 10.77
C ARG A 163 11.68 6.49 10.64
N ILE A 164 12.02 7.26 9.60
CA ILE A 164 13.35 7.82 9.37
C ILE A 164 13.33 9.25 9.89
N ILE A 165 14.12 9.52 10.93
CA ILE A 165 14.22 10.82 11.59
C ILE A 165 15.43 11.56 11.04
N THR A 166 15.26 12.84 10.72
CA THR A 166 16.30 13.65 10.09
C THR A 166 16.54 14.98 10.81
N ASP A 167 17.64 15.65 10.49
CA ASP A 167 17.94 17.00 10.95
C ASP A 167 17.22 18.12 10.15
N ASP A 168 16.39 17.75 9.18
CA ASP A 168 15.72 18.68 8.29
C ASP A 168 14.39 19.17 8.90
N PRO A 169 14.18 20.49 9.04
CA PRO A 169 12.97 21.03 9.66
C PRO A 169 11.69 20.74 8.86
N ASP A 170 11.80 20.56 7.54
CA ASP A 170 10.70 20.24 6.65
C ASP A 170 10.45 18.72 6.50
N TYR A 171 11.47 17.90 6.78
CA TYR A 171 11.45 16.43 6.69
C TYR A 171 11.88 15.74 7.99
N GLN A 172 11.42 16.25 9.13
CA GLN A 172 11.79 15.73 10.45
C GLN A 172 11.52 14.23 10.60
N VAL A 173 10.41 13.74 10.03
CA VAL A 173 10.05 12.33 10.02
C VAL A 173 9.57 11.94 8.63
N ILE A 174 10.30 11.03 7.99
CA ILE A 174 9.91 10.37 6.74
C ILE A 174 9.36 8.99 7.10
N ALA A 175 8.06 8.79 6.86
CA ALA A 175 7.38 7.52 7.11
C ALA A 175 7.46 6.62 5.87
N PHE A 176 8.07 5.45 6.02
CA PHE A 176 8.24 4.47 4.97
C PHE A 176 7.34 3.24 5.23
N PRO A 177 6.28 3.03 4.43
CA PRO A 177 5.37 1.90 4.61
C PRO A 177 6.06 0.57 4.31
N LEU A 178 5.91 -0.39 5.22
CA LEU A 178 6.43 -1.73 5.01
C LEU A 178 5.42 -2.80 5.43
N THR A 179 5.37 -3.89 4.66
CA THR A 179 4.58 -5.09 4.96
C THR A 179 5.51 -6.29 4.98
N VAL A 180 5.57 -7.01 6.09
CA VAL A 180 6.35 -8.24 6.23
C VAL A 180 5.39 -9.39 6.49
N THR A 181 5.39 -10.39 5.63
CA THR A 181 4.64 -11.64 5.83
C THR A 181 5.63 -12.75 6.17
N ARG A 182 5.66 -13.18 7.42
CA ARG A 182 6.43 -14.35 7.86
C ARG A 182 5.60 -15.60 7.63
N ARG A 183 6.04 -16.43 6.71
CA ARG A 183 5.44 -17.73 6.38
C ARG A 183 6.23 -18.84 7.03
N SER A 184 5.55 -19.93 7.33
CA SER A 184 6.23 -21.18 7.66
C SER A 184 6.92 -21.74 6.41
N PRO A 185 8.24 -21.96 6.40
CA PRO A 185 8.91 -22.68 5.30
C PRO A 185 8.38 -24.10 5.11
N ARG A 186 7.79 -24.70 6.16
CA ARG A 186 7.43 -26.12 6.20
C ARG A 186 5.95 -26.41 6.00
N LYS A 187 5.10 -25.39 5.85
CA LYS A 187 3.66 -25.60 5.75
C LYS A 187 3.28 -25.71 4.27
N VAL A 188 2.96 -26.92 3.84
CA VAL A 188 2.23 -27.13 2.58
C VAL A 188 0.85 -26.51 2.73
N SER A 189 0.45 -25.70 1.74
CA SER A 189 -0.86 -25.06 1.71
C SER A 189 -1.73 -25.66 0.61
N ALA A 190 -3.05 -25.66 0.85
CA ALA A 190 -4.07 -26.05 -0.11
C ALA A 190 -4.74 -24.79 -0.69
N SER A 191 -4.93 -24.77 -2.01
CA SER A 191 -5.68 -23.75 -2.72
C SER A 191 -6.73 -24.40 -3.63
N PRO A 192 -8.03 -24.21 -3.38
CA PRO A 192 -8.60 -23.50 -2.23
C PRO A 192 -8.32 -24.21 -0.89
N ALA A 193 -8.33 -23.46 0.21
CA ALA A 193 -8.08 -23.98 1.56
C ALA A 193 -9.30 -24.72 2.17
N ALA A 194 -10.48 -24.51 1.62
CA ALA A 194 -11.74 -25.18 1.97
C ALA A 194 -12.62 -25.27 0.72
N LEU A 195 -13.53 -26.24 0.68
CA LEU A 195 -14.54 -26.38 -0.36
C LEU A 195 -15.92 -26.08 0.23
N ASN A 196 -16.54 -24.98 -0.19
CA ASN A 196 -17.92 -24.64 0.16
C ASN A 196 -18.75 -24.70 -1.12
N LEU A 197 -19.68 -25.63 -1.21
CA LEU A 197 -20.48 -25.87 -2.42
C LEU A 197 -21.97 -25.83 -2.10
N SER A 198 -22.75 -25.55 -3.15
CA SER A 198 -24.19 -25.67 -3.11
C SER A 198 -24.62 -26.49 -4.32
N VAL A 199 -25.30 -27.62 -4.09
CA VAL A 199 -25.66 -28.60 -5.13
C VAL A 199 -27.16 -28.84 -5.12
N ALA A 200 -27.74 -29.07 -6.29
CA ALA A 200 -29.16 -29.36 -6.41
C ALA A 200 -29.47 -30.80 -5.94
N SER A 201 -30.65 -31.02 -5.38
CA SER A 201 -31.11 -32.38 -5.06
C SER A 201 -31.10 -33.28 -6.31
N GLY A 202 -30.51 -34.47 -6.19
CA GLY A 202 -30.36 -35.43 -7.30
C GLY A 202 -29.20 -35.15 -8.27
N GLN A 203 -28.35 -34.16 -7.98
CA GLN A 203 -27.13 -33.92 -8.76
C GLN A 203 -26.16 -35.10 -8.63
N GLY A 204 -25.58 -35.55 -9.75
CA GLY A 204 -24.56 -36.60 -9.74
C GLY A 204 -23.24 -36.17 -9.10
N VAL A 205 -22.27 -37.09 -9.04
CA VAL A 205 -20.95 -36.86 -8.41
C VAL A 205 -20.29 -35.58 -8.94
N VAL A 206 -19.92 -34.69 -8.02
CA VAL A 206 -19.27 -33.41 -8.30
C VAL A 206 -17.77 -33.54 -8.17
N ARG A 207 -17.03 -33.06 -9.18
CA ARG A 207 -15.56 -33.03 -9.18
C ARG A 207 -15.02 -31.63 -8.85
N ARG A 208 -14.05 -31.57 -7.93
CA ARG A 208 -13.28 -30.36 -7.59
C ARG A 208 -11.78 -30.62 -7.59
N THR A 209 -11.03 -29.56 -7.85
CA THR A 209 -9.56 -29.61 -7.90
C THR A 209 -9.00 -28.69 -6.84
N ILE A 210 -8.04 -29.20 -6.08
CA ILE A 210 -7.26 -28.45 -5.09
C ILE A 210 -5.78 -28.58 -5.45
N LEU A 211 -5.05 -27.48 -5.35
CA LEU A 211 -3.60 -27.45 -5.58
C LEU A 211 -2.89 -27.38 -4.24
N LEU A 212 -1.94 -28.29 -4.03
CA LEU A 212 -1.04 -28.28 -2.90
C LEU A 212 0.30 -27.68 -3.32
N ARG A 213 0.83 -26.75 -2.51
CA ARG A 213 2.12 -26.10 -2.75
C ARG A 213 2.91 -25.95 -1.45
N SER A 214 4.22 -26.20 -1.49
CA SER A 214 5.12 -25.84 -0.38
C SER A 214 5.37 -24.33 -0.34
N GLY A 215 5.45 -23.75 0.87
CA GLY A 215 5.76 -22.34 1.07
C GLY A 215 7.12 -21.90 0.52
N ASP A 216 8.06 -22.84 0.36
CA ASP A 216 9.41 -22.64 -0.20
C ASP A 216 9.57 -23.19 -1.63
N ASP A 217 8.45 -23.53 -2.28
CA ASP A 217 8.38 -24.06 -3.64
C ASP A 217 9.14 -25.38 -3.87
N ARG A 218 9.53 -26.11 -2.82
CA ARG A 218 10.09 -27.46 -2.96
C ARG A 218 9.02 -28.49 -3.38
N PRO A 219 9.41 -29.61 -4.02
CA PRO A 219 8.50 -30.69 -4.36
C PRO A 219 7.70 -31.18 -3.15
N VAL A 220 6.39 -31.32 -3.33
CA VAL A 220 5.48 -31.87 -2.32
C VAL A 220 5.29 -33.36 -2.58
N GLU A 221 5.54 -34.19 -1.58
CA GLU A 221 5.26 -35.62 -1.62
C GLU A 221 4.11 -35.94 -0.67
N VAL A 222 3.03 -36.52 -1.21
CA VAL A 222 1.87 -36.95 -0.42
C VAL A 222 2.07 -38.41 -0.03
N GLU A 223 1.99 -38.68 1.27
CA GLU A 223 2.09 -40.03 1.85
C GLU A 223 0.74 -40.74 1.83
N LYS A 224 -0.31 -40.03 2.25
CA LYS A 224 -1.65 -40.60 2.42
C LYS A 224 -2.72 -39.52 2.35
N ILE A 225 -3.91 -39.90 1.88
CA ILE A 225 -5.12 -39.08 1.96
C ILE A 225 -6.23 -39.86 2.64
N ASP A 226 -6.84 -39.25 3.65
CA ASP A 226 -7.97 -39.77 4.39
C ASP A 226 -9.16 -38.81 4.25
N CYS A 227 -10.35 -39.35 4.03
CA CYS A 227 -11.60 -38.60 4.06
C CYS A 227 -12.44 -39.14 5.22
N ASP A 228 -12.96 -38.26 6.07
CA ASP A 228 -13.75 -38.66 7.24
C ASP A 228 -15.25 -38.88 6.93
N HIS A 229 -15.69 -38.52 5.72
CA HIS A 229 -17.09 -38.60 5.32
C HIS A 229 -17.29 -39.58 4.15
N PRO A 230 -18.28 -40.49 4.19
CA PRO A 230 -18.46 -41.54 3.18
C PRO A 230 -18.78 -41.02 1.78
N ALA A 231 -19.37 -39.83 1.66
CA ALA A 231 -19.63 -39.15 0.38
C ALA A 231 -18.40 -38.50 -0.27
N LEU A 232 -17.24 -38.50 0.39
CA LEU A 232 -16.01 -37.88 -0.10
C LEU A 232 -15.03 -38.95 -0.59
N ARG A 233 -14.46 -38.73 -1.77
CA ARG A 233 -13.30 -39.49 -2.27
C ARG A 233 -12.28 -38.52 -2.82
N ALA A 234 -11.01 -38.74 -2.51
CA ALA A 234 -9.94 -37.88 -2.97
C ALA A 234 -8.77 -38.71 -3.51
N SER A 235 -8.18 -38.24 -4.60
CA SER A 235 -6.98 -38.82 -5.21
C SER A 235 -6.05 -37.71 -5.69
N TRP A 236 -4.76 -37.99 -5.78
CA TRP A 236 -3.76 -36.99 -6.14
C TRP A 236 -2.87 -37.45 -7.28
N GLU A 237 -2.35 -36.47 -8.00
CA GLU A 237 -1.37 -36.66 -9.06
C GLU A 237 -0.34 -35.52 -9.02
N LYS A 238 0.83 -35.75 -9.64
CA LYS A 238 1.83 -34.69 -9.80
C LYS A 238 1.27 -33.60 -10.72
N GLY A 239 1.28 -32.37 -10.24
CA GLY A 239 0.86 -31.20 -11.01
C GLY A 239 2.02 -30.59 -11.81
N PRO A 240 1.78 -29.48 -12.53
CA PRO A 240 2.85 -28.74 -13.19
C PRO A 240 3.83 -28.15 -12.17
N GLY A 241 5.13 -28.27 -12.42
CA GLY A 241 6.19 -27.80 -11.52
C GLY A 241 6.28 -28.62 -10.23
N ASN A 242 6.38 -27.93 -9.09
CA ASN A 242 6.46 -28.54 -7.75
C ASN A 242 5.09 -28.65 -7.05
N LEU A 243 4.00 -28.53 -7.82
CA LEU A 243 2.63 -28.63 -7.31
C LEU A 243 2.14 -30.08 -7.28
N VAL A 244 1.22 -30.38 -6.36
CA VAL A 244 0.41 -31.61 -6.38
C VAL A 244 -1.04 -31.22 -6.64
N ARG A 245 -1.69 -31.94 -7.56
CA ARG A 245 -3.11 -31.75 -7.86
C ARG A 245 -3.92 -32.81 -7.13
N LEU A 246 -4.82 -32.36 -6.27
CA LEU A 246 -5.80 -33.18 -5.57
C LEU A 246 -7.14 -33.10 -6.33
N THR A 247 -7.64 -34.23 -6.81
CA THR A 247 -9.00 -34.38 -7.33
C THR A 247 -9.90 -34.87 -6.19
N VAL A 248 -10.95 -34.11 -5.91
CA VAL A 248 -11.98 -34.45 -4.93
C VAL A 248 -13.27 -34.78 -5.68
N LEU A 249 -13.82 -35.95 -5.40
CA LEU A 249 -15.14 -36.39 -5.85
C LEU A 249 -16.08 -36.35 -4.66
N ILE A 250 -17.25 -35.74 -4.87
CA ILE A 250 -18.26 -35.52 -3.84
C ILE A 250 -19.56 -36.12 -4.36
N ASP A 251 -20.13 -37.06 -3.62
CA ASP A 251 -21.37 -37.75 -3.99
C ASP A 251 -22.56 -37.25 -3.13
N PRO A 252 -23.35 -36.29 -3.61
CA PRO A 252 -24.51 -35.77 -2.87
C PRO A 252 -25.77 -36.64 -3.04
N SER A 253 -25.67 -37.84 -3.63
CA SER A 253 -26.84 -38.69 -3.97
C SER A 253 -27.71 -39.09 -2.77
N GLN A 254 -27.17 -39.04 -1.54
CA GLN A 254 -27.93 -39.32 -0.32
C GLN A 254 -28.88 -38.19 0.08
N GLY A 255 -28.86 -37.03 -0.59
CA GLY A 255 -29.81 -35.95 -0.36
C GLY A 255 -29.72 -35.33 1.04
N GLN A 256 -28.56 -35.44 1.70
CA GLN A 256 -28.25 -34.77 2.96
C GLN A 256 -27.10 -33.76 2.79
N PRO A 257 -27.06 -32.67 3.58
CA PRO A 257 -25.89 -31.80 3.65
C PRO A 257 -24.64 -32.58 4.03
N ILE A 258 -23.51 -32.27 3.39
CA ILE A 258 -22.24 -32.96 3.65
C ILE A 258 -21.33 -32.00 4.42
N GLN A 259 -20.92 -32.42 5.61
CA GLN A 259 -19.85 -31.76 6.38
C GLN A 259 -18.77 -32.79 6.68
N GLY A 260 -17.57 -32.53 6.16
CA GLY A 260 -16.43 -33.44 6.33
C GLY A 260 -15.10 -32.74 6.14
N THR A 261 -14.04 -33.49 6.34
CA THR A 261 -12.66 -33.05 6.17
C THR A 261 -11.86 -34.04 5.34
N ILE A 262 -11.00 -33.48 4.49
CA ILE A 262 -9.97 -34.23 3.76
C ILE A 262 -8.65 -33.97 4.47
N GLN A 263 -8.03 -35.03 4.99
CA GLN A 263 -6.72 -34.98 5.64
C GLN A 263 -5.66 -35.51 4.69
N VAL A 264 -4.72 -34.65 4.31
CA VAL A 264 -3.57 -34.99 3.46
C VAL A 264 -2.32 -35.06 4.32
N GLN A 265 -1.71 -36.25 4.40
CA GLN A 265 -0.42 -36.46 5.06
C GLN A 265 0.70 -36.23 4.04
N ILE A 266 1.62 -35.33 4.38
CA ILE A 266 2.74 -34.92 3.53
C ILE A 266 4.02 -35.57 4.06
N ALA A 267 4.79 -36.22 3.19
CA ALA A 267 6.10 -36.77 3.52
C ALA A 267 7.24 -35.73 3.36
N ALA A 268 7.21 -34.95 2.27
CA ALA A 268 8.21 -33.93 1.92
C ALA A 268 7.53 -32.62 1.46
N PRO A 269 8.12 -31.43 1.69
CA PRO A 269 9.49 -31.18 2.19
C PRO A 269 9.66 -31.20 3.72
N GLY A 270 8.60 -31.56 4.44
CA GLY A 270 8.64 -31.87 5.87
C GLY A 270 7.33 -32.52 6.27
N ARG A 271 7.40 -33.51 7.18
CA ARG A 271 6.21 -34.23 7.62
C ARG A 271 5.21 -33.28 8.26
N CYS A 272 4.04 -33.14 7.63
CA CYS A 272 2.95 -32.33 8.13
C CYS A 272 1.61 -32.87 7.65
N ARG A 273 0.52 -32.34 8.23
CA ARG A 273 -0.85 -32.67 7.86
C ARG A 273 -1.55 -31.41 7.35
N VAL A 274 -2.14 -31.49 6.17
CA VAL A 274 -3.01 -30.45 5.60
C VAL A 274 -4.46 -30.90 5.78
N THR A 275 -5.29 -30.07 6.40
CA THR A 275 -6.71 -30.36 6.62
C THR A 275 -7.53 -29.40 5.76
N ILE A 276 -8.41 -29.95 4.93
CA ILE A 276 -9.26 -29.20 4.01
C ILE A 276 -10.72 -29.48 4.40
N PRO A 277 -11.43 -28.50 4.97
CA PRO A 277 -12.85 -28.61 5.25
C PRO A 277 -13.67 -28.66 3.95
N VAL A 278 -14.72 -29.47 3.97
CA VAL A 278 -15.71 -29.59 2.89
C VAL A 278 -17.10 -29.40 3.49
N ASP A 279 -17.79 -28.37 3.04
CA ASP A 279 -19.19 -28.09 3.36
C ASP A 279 -20.01 -28.05 2.05
N VAL A 280 -21.07 -28.85 2.00
CA VAL A 280 -21.99 -28.91 0.87
C VAL A 280 -23.42 -28.71 1.36
N ALA A 281 -24.01 -27.59 0.97
CA ALA A 281 -25.42 -27.31 1.18
C ALA A 281 -26.26 -27.81 0.01
N LEU A 282 -27.45 -28.35 0.31
CA LEU A 282 -28.44 -28.73 -0.70
C LEU A 282 -29.34 -27.54 -1.04
N ARG A 283 -29.70 -27.45 -2.32
CA ARG A 283 -30.72 -26.53 -2.84
C ARG A 283 -31.92 -27.29 -3.36
#